data_AF-A0A834M2M9-F1
#
_entry.id   AF-A0A834M2M9-F1
#
_cell.length_a   1.000
_cell.length_b   1.000
_cell.length_c   1.000
_cell.angle_alpha   90.00
_cell.angle_beta   90.00
_cell.angle_gamma   90.00
#
_symmetry.space_group_name_H-M   'P 1'
#
loop_
_entity.id
_entity.type
_entity.pdbx_description
1 polymer ?
#
loop_
_entity_poly.entity_id
_entity_poly.type
_entity_poly.pdbx_seq_one_letter_code
_entity_poly.pdbx_strand_id
1 'polypeptide(L)'
;MYPYERADKFNTGIRKLGTPDGESYLDLFRKVITQIGNAMGYIRLIRSGGNRCLAEGTCFIPDLTQVKKLKEISENETFNDISKKATDSLMKNLENLTDNFENTTEYFKLLVKGFLTHFRNPNNLHLKNFYIIVPPLTINFVEHSLTCKERLFKKNKANSAFTDDGFALGLAYIIELLDQENHLNSLHWFESVQKKFSLEIANIDKQISLSNNDDRKLKQTLTLSEKRISSFKREFKLLEYSYCSARLFFQT
;
A
#
# COMPACT_ATOMS: atom_id res chain seq x y z
N MET A 1 0.58 18.30 14.95
CA MET A 1 1.63 17.89 13.98
C MET A 1 2.79 17.25 14.70
N TYR A 2 3.10 16.00 14.34
CA TYR A 2 4.28 15.28 14.82
C TYR A 2 5.56 15.88 14.20
N PRO A 3 6.59 16.25 14.97
CA PRO A 3 7.80 16.88 14.43
C PRO A 3 8.64 15.94 13.56
N TYR A 4 9.10 16.42 12.40
CA TYR A 4 9.95 15.64 11.48
C TYR A 4 11.26 15.21 12.14
N GLU A 5 11.89 16.14 12.86
CA GLU A 5 13.19 15.95 13.52
C GLU A 5 13.13 14.84 14.56
N ARG A 6 11.96 14.62 15.18
CA ARG A 6 11.76 13.52 16.13
C ARG A 6 11.80 12.17 15.42
N ALA A 7 11.11 12.03 14.30
CA ALA A 7 11.14 10.80 13.51
C ALA A 7 12.54 10.54 12.93
N ASP A 8 13.20 11.59 12.44
CA ASP A 8 14.54 11.50 11.85
C ASP A 8 15.61 11.09 12.88
N LYS A 9 15.56 11.69 14.08
CA LYS A 9 16.42 11.29 15.21
C LYS A 9 16.21 9.84 15.59
N PHE A 10 14.96 9.35 15.59
CA PHE A 10 14.67 7.94 15.88
C PHE A 10 15.26 7.02 14.79
N ASN A 11 15.00 7.33 13.52
CA ASN A 11 15.51 6.56 12.38
C ASN A 11 17.04 6.50 12.36
N THR A 12 17.71 7.61 12.65
CA THR A 12 19.18 7.66 12.74
C THR A 12 19.70 6.96 14.00
N GLY A 13 19.01 7.10 15.13
CA GLY A 13 19.40 6.50 16.40
C GLY A 13 19.38 4.97 16.35
N ILE A 14 18.32 4.38 15.81
CA ILE A 14 18.14 2.92 15.78
C ILE A 14 19.10 2.21 14.82
N ARG A 15 19.69 2.91 13.84
CA ARG A 15 20.77 2.37 12.99
C ARG A 15 21.99 1.95 13.79
N LYS A 16 22.26 2.59 14.93
CA LYS A 16 23.37 2.23 15.83
C LYS A 16 23.20 0.85 16.47
N LEU A 17 21.98 0.33 16.49
CA LEU A 17 21.64 -0.98 17.06
C LEU A 17 21.62 -2.10 16.01
N GLY A 18 22.14 -1.86 14.79
CA GLY A 18 21.99 -2.75 13.64
C GLY A 18 22.41 -4.21 13.86
N THR A 19 21.98 -5.09 12.95
CA THR A 19 22.29 -6.52 12.96
C THR A 19 23.66 -6.82 12.32
N PRO A 20 24.23 -8.03 12.53
CA PRO A 20 25.52 -8.41 11.96
C PRO A 20 25.62 -8.26 10.43
N ASP A 21 24.48 -8.35 9.74
CA ASP A 21 24.38 -8.24 8.28
C ASP A 21 24.41 -6.79 7.76
N GLY A 22 24.56 -5.80 8.65
CA GLY A 22 24.66 -4.38 8.30
C GLY A 22 23.32 -3.68 8.08
N GLU A 23 22.19 -4.30 8.43
CA GLU A 23 20.85 -3.72 8.35
C GLU A 23 20.38 -3.19 9.71
N SER A 24 19.60 -2.11 9.71
CA SER A 24 18.95 -1.64 10.94
C SER A 24 17.68 -2.43 11.23
N TYR A 25 17.23 -2.46 12.49
CA TYR A 25 15.93 -3.03 12.83
C TYR A 25 14.76 -2.38 12.08
N LEU A 26 14.87 -1.09 11.74
CA LEU A 26 13.87 -0.43 10.87
C LEU A 26 13.90 -0.95 9.44
N ASP A 27 15.07 -1.31 8.90
CA ASP A 27 15.16 -1.90 7.57
C ASP A 27 14.51 -3.28 7.53
N LEU A 28 14.76 -4.11 8.55
CA LEU A 28 14.10 -5.40 8.71
C LEU A 28 12.59 -5.23 8.83
N PHE A 29 12.14 -4.24 9.62
CA PHE A 29 10.72 -3.98 9.79
C PHE A 29 10.07 -3.49 8.50
N ARG A 30 10.69 -2.54 7.79
CA ARG A 30 10.25 -2.10 6.46
C ARG A 30 10.11 -3.28 5.52
N LYS A 31 11.10 -4.18 5.45
CA LYS A 31 11.05 -5.38 4.61
C LYS A 31 9.86 -6.27 4.94
N VAL A 32 9.61 -6.53 6.23
CA VAL A 32 8.47 -7.35 6.65
C VAL A 32 7.15 -6.71 6.22
N ILE A 33 6.98 -5.41 6.44
CA ILE A 33 5.79 -4.65 6.00
C ILE A 33 5.64 -4.74 4.48
N THR A 34 6.73 -4.56 3.73
CA THR A 34 6.74 -4.71 2.26
C THR A 34 6.32 -6.11 1.83
N GLN A 35 6.81 -7.18 2.47
CA GLN A 35 6.42 -8.55 2.12
C GLN A 35 4.94 -8.83 2.42
N ILE A 36 4.42 -8.32 3.53
CA ILE A 36 2.98 -8.39 3.84
C ILE A 36 2.17 -7.71 2.71
N GLY A 37 2.59 -6.51 2.29
CA GLY A 37 1.98 -5.81 1.17
C GLY A 37 2.07 -6.55 -0.16
N ASN A 38 3.23 -7.12 -0.48
CA ASN A 38 3.41 -7.91 -1.70
C ASN A 38 2.51 -9.13 -1.73
N ALA A 39 2.35 -9.83 -0.58
CA ALA A 39 1.42 -10.94 -0.46
C ALA A 39 -0.04 -10.49 -0.72
N MET A 40 -0.44 -9.35 -0.18
CA MET A 40 -1.76 -8.78 -0.46
C MET A 40 -1.93 -8.36 -1.93
N GLY A 41 -0.89 -7.78 -2.53
CA GLY A 41 -0.86 -7.46 -3.95
C GLY A 41 -1.02 -8.71 -4.82
N TYR A 42 -0.38 -9.81 -4.43
CA TYR A 42 -0.50 -11.11 -5.10
C TYR A 42 -1.90 -11.69 -4.99
N ILE A 43 -2.52 -11.68 -3.80
CA ILE A 43 -3.91 -12.13 -3.61
C ILE A 43 -4.86 -11.30 -4.49
N ARG A 44 -4.65 -9.98 -4.54
CA ARG A 44 -5.42 -9.10 -5.41
C ARG A 44 -5.23 -9.42 -6.89
N LEU A 45 -4.01 -9.77 -7.31
CA LEU A 45 -3.72 -10.16 -8.69
C LEU A 45 -4.44 -11.46 -9.07
N ILE A 46 -4.37 -12.49 -8.22
CA ILE A 46 -5.08 -13.76 -8.44
C ILE A 46 -6.57 -13.50 -8.63
N ARG A 47 -7.16 -12.67 -7.77
CA ARG A 47 -8.57 -12.31 -7.87
C ARG A 47 -8.92 -11.60 -9.16
N SER A 48 -8.14 -10.58 -9.55
CA SER A 48 -8.36 -9.90 -10.83
C SER A 48 -8.27 -10.86 -12.02
N GLY A 49 -7.35 -11.84 -11.96
CA GLY A 49 -7.26 -12.92 -12.95
C GLY A 49 -8.47 -13.84 -12.94
N GLY A 50 -8.95 -14.24 -11.76
CA GLY A 50 -10.17 -15.03 -11.59
C GLY A 50 -11.40 -14.32 -12.15
N ASN A 51 -11.60 -13.05 -11.81
CA ASN A 51 -12.70 -12.23 -12.31
C ASN A 51 -12.65 -12.08 -13.84
N ARG A 52 -11.45 -11.95 -14.41
CA ARG A 52 -11.28 -11.92 -15.86
C ARG A 52 -11.70 -13.23 -16.52
N CYS A 53 -11.24 -14.37 -15.97
CA CYS A 53 -11.61 -15.69 -16.47
C CYS A 53 -13.13 -15.90 -16.42
N LEU A 54 -13.76 -15.49 -15.31
CA LEU A 54 -15.21 -15.53 -15.17
C LEU A 54 -15.91 -14.62 -16.20
N ALA A 55 -15.46 -13.37 -16.35
CA ALA A 55 -16.04 -12.43 -17.31
C ALA A 55 -15.94 -12.92 -18.76
N GLU A 56 -14.83 -13.57 -19.13
CA GLU A 56 -14.67 -14.21 -20.44
C GLU A 56 -15.63 -15.41 -20.59
N GLY A 57 -15.78 -16.24 -19.56
CA GLY A 57 -16.70 -17.40 -19.57
C GLY A 57 -18.18 -17.04 -19.57
N THR A 58 -18.55 -15.87 -19.03
CA THR A 58 -19.94 -15.40 -18.95
C THR A 58 -20.28 -14.32 -19.97
N CYS A 59 -19.42 -14.04 -20.95
CA CYS A 59 -19.62 -12.93 -21.90
C CYS A 59 -20.90 -13.06 -22.75
N PHE A 60 -21.44 -14.27 -22.89
CA PHE A 60 -22.69 -14.56 -23.60
C PHE A 60 -23.94 -14.43 -22.73
N ILE A 61 -23.78 -14.25 -21.41
CA ILE A 61 -24.90 -14.09 -20.49
C ILE A 61 -25.16 -12.58 -20.36
N PRO A 62 -26.28 -12.07 -20.89
CA PRO A 62 -26.53 -10.63 -20.95
C PRO A 62 -26.74 -10.00 -19.57
N ASP A 63 -27.31 -10.75 -18.61
CA ASP A 63 -27.54 -10.27 -17.25
C ASP A 63 -27.50 -11.42 -16.23
N LEU A 64 -26.42 -11.49 -15.45
CA LEU A 64 -26.23 -12.48 -14.39
C LEU A 64 -27.19 -12.25 -13.21
N THR A 65 -27.73 -11.04 -13.02
CA THR A 65 -28.67 -10.75 -11.92
C THR A 65 -30.05 -11.38 -12.16
N GLN A 66 -30.37 -11.73 -13.40
CA GLN A 66 -31.63 -12.35 -13.78
C GLN A 66 -31.61 -13.87 -13.67
N VAL A 67 -30.47 -14.49 -13.35
CA VAL A 67 -30.38 -15.96 -13.17
C VAL A 67 -31.39 -16.45 -12.12
N LYS A 68 -31.62 -15.68 -11.04
CA LYS A 68 -32.63 -16.01 -10.02
C LYS A 68 -34.06 -16.04 -10.59
N LYS A 69 -34.40 -15.08 -11.46
CA LYS A 69 -35.71 -15.03 -12.12
C LYS A 69 -35.89 -16.16 -13.14
N LEU A 70 -34.82 -16.51 -13.86
CA LEU A 70 -34.82 -17.62 -14.80
C LEU A 70 -35.12 -18.95 -14.09
N LYS A 71 -34.60 -19.13 -12.87
CA LYS A 71 -34.88 -20.28 -12.02
C LYS A 71 -36.37 -20.38 -11.70
N GLU A 72 -36.96 -19.29 -11.23
CA GLU A 72 -38.39 -19.22 -10.88
C GLU A 72 -39.27 -19.54 -12.10
N ILE A 73 -38.93 -19.05 -13.29
CA ILE A 73 -39.67 -19.36 -14.52
C ILE A 73 -39.53 -20.85 -14.86
N SER A 74 -38.32 -21.41 -14.74
CA SER A 74 -38.07 -22.82 -15.05
C SER A 74 -38.77 -23.79 -14.09
N GLU A 75 -39.01 -23.39 -12.84
CA GLU A 75 -39.73 -24.20 -11.86
C GLU A 75 -41.26 -24.15 -12.07
N ASN A 76 -41.76 -23.07 -12.69
CA ASN A 76 -43.19 -22.86 -12.96
C ASN A 76 -43.68 -23.48 -14.28
N GLU A 77 -42.77 -23.91 -15.16
CA GLU A 77 -43.13 -24.55 -16.44
C GLU A 77 -43.09 -26.08 -16.37
N THR A 78 -44.05 -26.73 -17.03
CA THR A 78 -44.09 -28.18 -17.18
C THR A 78 -43.27 -28.62 -18.39
N PHE A 79 -42.01 -28.99 -18.15
CA PHE A 79 -41.13 -29.59 -19.16
C PHE A 79 -41.26 -31.11 -19.24
N ASN A 80 -40.94 -31.68 -20.42
CA ASN A 80 -40.67 -33.11 -20.55
C ASN A 80 -39.40 -33.48 -19.75
N ASP A 81 -39.27 -34.74 -19.31
CA ASP A 81 -38.19 -35.21 -18.43
C ASP A 81 -36.77 -34.88 -18.94
N ILE A 82 -36.55 -34.97 -20.26
CA ILE A 82 -35.25 -34.66 -20.87
C ILE A 82 -34.95 -33.16 -20.78
N SER A 83 -35.94 -32.33 -21.13
CA SER A 83 -35.84 -30.87 -21.08
C SER A 83 -35.65 -30.39 -19.64
N LYS A 84 -36.35 -30.99 -18.67
CA LYS A 84 -36.19 -30.70 -17.25
C LYS A 84 -34.75 -30.94 -16.78
N LYS A 85 -34.18 -32.10 -17.09
CA LYS A 85 -32.77 -32.41 -16.74
C LYS A 85 -31.77 -31.44 -17.38
N ALA A 86 -32.00 -31.06 -18.64
CA ALA A 86 -31.13 -30.10 -19.32
C ALA A 86 -31.21 -28.71 -18.69
N THR A 87 -32.43 -28.26 -18.37
CA THR A 87 -32.67 -26.99 -17.68
C THR A 87 -32.05 -26.98 -16.29
N ASP A 88 -32.24 -28.02 -15.49
CA ASP A 88 -31.64 -28.14 -14.14
C ASP A 88 -30.10 -28.05 -14.21
N SER A 89 -29.48 -28.72 -15.18
CA SER A 89 -28.03 -28.67 -15.41
C SER A 89 -27.56 -27.26 -15.80
N LEU A 90 -28.29 -26.59 -16.68
CA LEU A 90 -28.02 -25.21 -17.08
C LEU A 90 -28.15 -24.26 -15.90
N MET A 91 -29.23 -24.36 -15.14
CA MET A 91 -29.48 -23.52 -13.95
C MET A 91 -28.37 -23.69 -12.93
N LYS A 92 -27.97 -24.93 -12.63
CA LYS A 92 -26.84 -25.21 -11.74
C LYS A 92 -25.53 -24.56 -12.22
N ASN A 93 -25.25 -24.61 -13.53
CA ASN A 93 -24.06 -23.97 -14.08
C ASN A 93 -24.12 -22.44 -13.98
N LEU A 94 -25.29 -21.83 -14.23
CA LEU A 94 -25.49 -20.38 -14.11
C LEU A 94 -25.40 -19.90 -12.66
N GLU A 95 -25.95 -20.66 -11.71
CA GLU A 95 -25.81 -20.39 -10.27
C GLU A 95 -24.35 -20.44 -9.84
N ASN A 96 -23.62 -21.50 -10.22
CA ASN A 96 -22.19 -21.61 -9.93
C ASN A 96 -21.40 -20.41 -10.48
N LEU A 97 -21.72 -19.93 -11.69
CA LEU A 97 -21.05 -18.77 -12.26
C LEU A 97 -21.37 -17.50 -11.46
N THR A 98 -22.64 -17.31 -11.08
CA THR A 98 -23.11 -16.14 -10.32
C THR A 98 -22.52 -16.09 -8.91
N ASP A 99 -22.49 -17.22 -8.19
CA ASP A 99 -21.95 -17.33 -6.83
C ASP A 99 -20.44 -17.03 -6.80
N ASN A 100 -19.71 -17.44 -7.84
CA ASN A 100 -18.27 -17.15 -7.94
C ASN A 100 -17.99 -15.65 -8.21
N PHE A 101 -18.93 -14.89 -8.79
CA PHE A 101 -18.85 -13.43 -8.91
C PHE A 101 -19.11 -12.71 -7.60
N GLU A 102 -20.07 -13.17 -6.78
CA GLU A 102 -20.40 -12.52 -5.50
C GLU A 102 -19.29 -12.75 -4.46
N ASN A 103 -18.79 -13.99 -4.34
CA ASN A 103 -17.75 -14.36 -3.36
C ASN A 103 -16.38 -13.67 -3.57
N THR A 104 -16.11 -13.14 -4.76
CA THR A 104 -14.84 -12.46 -5.08
C THR A 104 -14.78 -11.01 -4.57
N THR A 105 -15.82 -10.48 -3.92
CA THR A 105 -15.84 -9.09 -3.43
C THR A 105 -15.32 -8.89 -1.99
N GLU A 106 -15.31 -9.90 -1.13
CA GLU A 106 -15.05 -9.71 0.32
C GLU A 106 -13.69 -10.22 0.87
N TYR A 107 -12.75 -10.60 0.01
CA TYR A 107 -11.51 -11.28 0.44
C TYR A 107 -10.62 -10.47 1.40
N PHE A 108 -10.50 -9.14 1.24
CA PHE A 108 -9.73 -8.33 2.19
C PHE A 108 -10.38 -8.34 3.58
N LYS A 109 -11.71 -8.38 3.67
CA LYS A 109 -12.42 -8.53 4.94
C LYS A 109 -12.12 -9.87 5.58
N LEU A 110 -12.06 -10.96 4.80
CA LEU A 110 -11.71 -12.28 5.31
C LEU A 110 -10.29 -12.33 5.87
N LEU A 111 -9.32 -11.73 5.17
CA LEU A 111 -7.94 -11.62 5.64
C LEU A 111 -7.85 -10.78 6.92
N VAL A 112 -8.46 -9.59 6.92
CA VAL A 112 -8.50 -8.74 8.11
C VAL A 112 -9.11 -9.51 9.29
N LYS A 113 -10.28 -10.13 9.12
CA LYS A 113 -10.97 -10.92 10.17
C LYS A 113 -10.12 -12.10 10.67
N GLY A 114 -9.45 -12.83 9.77
CA GLY A 114 -8.63 -13.99 10.12
C GLY A 114 -7.39 -13.65 10.96
N PHE A 115 -6.79 -12.49 10.71
CA PHE A 115 -5.57 -12.04 11.42
C PHE A 115 -5.84 -11.11 12.61
N LEU A 116 -7.05 -10.58 12.75
CA LEU A 116 -7.42 -9.61 13.79
C LEU A 116 -7.16 -10.14 15.21
N THR A 117 -7.53 -11.39 15.49
CA THR A 117 -7.34 -12.03 16.82
C THR A 117 -5.86 -12.20 17.19
N HIS A 118 -5.01 -12.41 16.21
CA HIS A 118 -3.56 -12.57 16.40
C HIS A 118 -2.89 -11.22 16.67
N PHE A 119 -3.26 -10.18 15.91
CA PHE A 119 -2.69 -8.84 16.05
C PHE A 119 -3.21 -8.09 17.29
N ARG A 120 -4.49 -8.25 17.65
CA ARG A 120 -5.11 -7.64 18.84
C ARG A 120 -5.05 -8.52 20.09
N ASN A 121 -4.19 -9.53 20.09
CA ASN A 121 -3.99 -10.38 21.26
C ASN A 121 -3.48 -9.53 22.44
N PRO A 122 -4.02 -9.68 23.67
CA PRO A 122 -3.54 -8.98 24.86
C PRO A 122 -2.03 -9.14 25.13
N ASN A 123 -1.41 -10.23 24.67
CA ASN A 123 0.03 -10.45 24.78
C ASN A 123 0.85 -9.50 23.88
N ASN A 124 0.25 -8.92 22.84
CA ASN A 124 0.88 -8.04 21.88
C ASN A 124 0.69 -6.55 22.23
N LEU A 125 0.90 -6.19 23.50
CA LEU A 125 0.76 -4.80 23.98
C LEU A 125 1.61 -3.79 23.19
N HIS A 126 2.76 -4.23 22.68
CA HIS A 126 3.67 -3.42 21.88
C HIS A 126 3.02 -2.92 20.57
N LEU A 127 2.02 -3.62 20.02
CA LEU A 127 1.31 -3.21 18.81
C LEU A 127 0.28 -2.10 19.05
N LYS A 128 -0.13 -1.84 20.30
CA LYS A 128 -1.12 -0.79 20.64
C LYS A 128 -0.69 0.62 20.23
N ASN A 129 0.62 0.87 20.15
CA ASN A 129 1.20 2.15 19.76
C ASN A 129 1.94 2.08 18.42
N PHE A 130 1.61 1.11 17.56
CA PHE A 130 2.28 0.93 16.27
C PHE A 130 2.24 2.22 15.42
N TYR A 131 1.16 3.01 15.44
CA TYR A 131 1.06 4.28 14.72
C TYR A 131 2.21 5.27 14.98
N ILE A 132 2.87 5.22 16.15
CA ILE A 132 4.02 6.07 16.50
C ILE A 132 5.29 5.69 15.73
N ILE A 133 5.44 4.43 15.30
CA ILE A 133 6.60 3.97 14.52
C ILE A 133 6.46 4.31 13.03
N VAL A 134 5.27 4.70 12.58
CA VAL A 134 4.99 4.99 11.16
C VAL A 134 5.84 6.17 10.64
N PRO A 135 5.95 7.32 11.33
CA PRO A 135 6.83 8.40 10.89
C PRO A 135 8.28 7.98 10.62
N PRO A 136 9.04 7.36 11.55
CA PRO A 136 10.40 6.92 11.25
C PRO A 136 10.47 5.82 10.19
N LEU A 137 9.49 4.90 10.11
CA LEU A 137 9.41 3.90 9.04
C LEU A 137 9.28 4.54 7.65
N THR A 138 8.44 5.57 7.52
CA THR A 138 8.28 6.26 6.23
C THR A 138 9.54 7.01 5.80
N ILE A 139 10.32 7.57 6.75
CA ILE A 139 11.65 8.14 6.45
C ILE A 139 12.59 7.04 5.96
N ASN A 140 12.69 5.94 6.70
CA ASN A 140 13.53 4.81 6.34
C ASN A 140 13.18 4.27 4.93
N PHE A 141 11.88 4.16 4.62
CA PHE A 141 11.41 3.76 3.30
C PHE A 141 11.82 4.73 2.19
N VAL A 142 11.61 6.03 2.39
CA VAL A 142 11.95 7.04 1.37
C VAL A 142 13.45 7.09 1.11
N GLU A 143 14.29 7.02 2.15
CA GLU A 143 15.75 6.95 2.00
C GLU A 143 16.19 5.71 1.21
N HIS A 144 15.58 4.56 1.51
CA HIS A 144 15.84 3.32 0.79
C HIS A 144 15.39 3.40 -0.66
N SER A 145 14.19 3.92 -0.92
CA SER A 145 13.62 4.08 -2.26
C SER A 145 14.50 4.98 -3.13
N LEU A 146 14.98 6.11 -2.60
CA LEU A 146 15.93 6.98 -3.29
C LEU A 146 17.25 6.26 -3.60
N THR A 147 17.79 5.53 -2.62
CA THR A 147 19.02 4.74 -2.80
C THR A 147 18.86 3.69 -3.91
N CYS A 148 17.72 3.00 -3.95
CA CYS A 148 17.40 2.04 -5.01
C CYS A 148 17.27 2.70 -6.38
N LYS A 149 16.61 3.87 -6.46
CA LYS A 149 16.50 4.67 -7.69
C LYS A 149 17.88 5.11 -8.19
N GLU A 150 18.76 5.59 -7.32
CA GLU A 150 20.12 5.96 -7.69
C GLU A 150 20.94 4.77 -8.24
N ARG A 151 20.77 3.57 -7.68
CA ARG A 151 21.45 2.35 -8.14
C ARG A 151 20.98 1.92 -9.53
N LEU A 152 19.68 2.06 -9.83
CA LEU A 152 19.12 1.78 -11.16
C LEU A 152 19.81 2.60 -12.26
N PHE A 153 20.05 3.89 -12.02
CA PHE A 153 20.73 4.76 -12.98
C PHE A 153 22.20 4.39 -13.22
N LYS A 154 22.85 3.67 -12.29
CA LYS A 154 24.27 3.32 -12.36
C LYS A 154 24.56 1.94 -13.00
N LYS A 155 23.58 1.31 -13.66
CA LYS A 155 23.68 -0.05 -14.26
C LYS A 155 24.08 -1.17 -13.27
N ASN A 156 23.94 -0.94 -11.95
CA ASN A 156 24.11 -2.00 -10.96
C ASN A 156 22.83 -2.83 -10.86
N LYS A 157 22.90 -4.10 -11.29
CA LYS A 157 21.73 -5.01 -11.40
C LYS A 157 21.28 -5.65 -10.07
N ALA A 158 22.05 -5.52 -8.99
CA ALA A 158 21.71 -6.13 -7.70
C ALA A 158 20.93 -5.15 -6.80
N ASN A 159 19.81 -5.60 -6.24
CA ASN A 159 18.95 -4.85 -5.30
C ASN A 159 18.40 -3.52 -5.86
N SER A 160 18.00 -3.53 -7.12
CA SER A 160 17.43 -2.36 -7.80
C SER A 160 15.91 -2.52 -7.94
N ALA A 161 15.15 -1.99 -6.99
CA ALA A 161 13.69 -1.95 -7.07
C ALA A 161 13.22 -0.65 -7.76
N PHE A 162 12.45 -0.79 -8.84
CA PHE A 162 11.90 0.35 -9.61
C PHE A 162 10.64 0.92 -8.97
N THR A 163 9.82 0.06 -8.36
CA THR A 163 8.58 0.41 -7.66
C THR A 163 8.42 -0.51 -6.44
N ASP A 164 8.04 0.07 -5.30
CA ASP A 164 7.82 -0.65 -4.04
C ASP A 164 6.47 -0.21 -3.42
N ASP A 165 5.39 -0.59 -4.10
CA ASP A 165 4.01 -0.33 -3.64
C ASP A 165 3.60 -1.26 -2.48
N GLY A 166 4.36 -2.35 -2.28
CA GLY A 166 4.15 -3.31 -1.20
C GLY A 166 4.22 -2.65 0.16
N PHE A 167 5.20 -1.77 0.39
CA PHE A 167 5.32 -1.09 1.68
C PHE A 167 4.04 -0.30 2.05
N ALA A 168 3.50 0.50 1.11
CA ALA A 168 2.32 1.32 1.35
C ALA A 168 1.07 0.46 1.62
N LEU A 169 0.89 -0.61 0.84
CA LEU A 169 -0.21 -1.56 1.01
C LEU A 169 -0.12 -2.32 2.35
N GLY A 170 1.07 -2.82 2.69
CA GLY A 170 1.34 -3.49 3.96
C GLY A 170 1.10 -2.60 5.16
N LEU A 171 1.53 -1.34 5.08
CA LEU A 171 1.33 -0.37 6.15
C LEU A 171 -0.16 -0.06 6.35
N ALA A 172 -0.92 0.15 5.27
CA ALA A 172 -2.36 0.39 5.34
C ALA A 172 -3.10 -0.79 5.99
N TYR A 173 -2.75 -2.01 5.62
CA TYR A 173 -3.34 -3.21 6.21
C TYR A 173 -3.06 -3.38 7.69
N ILE A 174 -1.82 -3.14 8.15
CA ILE A 174 -1.49 -3.26 9.58
C ILE A 174 -2.22 -2.19 10.40
N ILE A 175 -2.33 -0.97 9.87
CA ILE A 175 -3.06 0.13 10.54
C ILE A 175 -4.55 -0.20 10.65
N GLU A 176 -5.14 -0.78 9.60
CA GLU A 176 -6.52 -1.27 9.61
C GLU A 176 -6.69 -2.40 10.64
N LEU A 177 -5.84 -3.42 10.58
CA LEU A 177 -5.86 -4.56 11.50
C LEU A 177 -5.81 -4.12 12.96
N LEU A 178 -5.06 -3.07 13.27
CA LEU A 178 -4.89 -2.57 14.63
C LEU A 178 -5.91 -1.48 15.02
N ASP A 179 -6.76 -1.01 14.11
CA ASP A 179 -7.70 0.10 14.32
C ASP A 179 -7.01 1.36 14.87
N GLN A 180 -5.91 1.75 14.21
CA GLN A 180 -5.08 2.90 14.62
C GLN A 180 -5.11 4.05 13.63
N GLU A 181 -6.05 4.04 12.69
CA GLU A 181 -6.16 5.05 11.64
C GLU A 181 -6.39 6.45 12.22
N ASN A 182 -7.30 6.59 13.17
CA ASN A 182 -7.58 7.87 13.85
C ASN A 182 -6.35 8.40 14.60
N HIS A 183 -5.63 7.51 15.29
CA HIS A 183 -4.41 7.87 16.01
C HIS A 183 -3.30 8.32 15.05
N LEU A 184 -3.14 7.63 13.92
CA LEU A 184 -2.18 8.03 12.90
C LEU A 184 -2.55 9.37 12.25
N ASN A 185 -3.82 9.57 11.91
CA ASN A 185 -4.31 10.83 11.34
C ASN A 185 -4.08 12.01 12.28
N SER A 186 -4.24 11.81 13.59
CA SER A 186 -3.98 12.85 14.61
C SER A 186 -2.53 13.37 14.63
N LEU A 187 -1.58 12.59 14.09
CA LEU A 187 -0.19 13.03 13.97
C LEU A 187 -0.02 14.11 12.90
N HIS A 188 -0.90 14.19 11.90
CA HIS A 188 -0.74 15.04 10.71
C HIS A 188 0.66 14.86 10.07
N TRP A 189 1.14 13.62 10.00
CA TRP A 189 2.53 13.31 9.67
C TRP A 189 2.92 13.78 8.26
N PHE A 190 2.14 13.43 7.23
CA PHE A 190 2.46 13.82 5.85
C PHE A 190 2.43 15.33 5.67
N GLU A 191 1.51 16.03 6.32
CA GLU A 191 1.48 17.49 6.33
C GLU A 191 2.75 18.07 7.01
N SER A 192 3.21 17.49 8.14
CA SER A 192 4.45 17.91 8.82
C SER A 192 5.65 17.81 7.88
N VAL A 193 5.73 16.70 7.13
CA VAL A 193 6.77 16.43 6.14
C VAL A 193 6.74 17.48 5.02
N GLN A 194 5.56 17.75 4.47
CA GLN A 194 5.41 18.76 3.39
C GLN A 194 5.79 20.16 3.87
N LYS A 195 5.41 20.54 5.09
CA LYS A 195 5.77 21.83 5.69
C LYS A 195 7.29 21.95 5.86
N LYS A 196 7.93 20.93 6.43
CA LYS A 196 9.38 20.88 6.63
C LYS A 196 10.16 21.09 5.33
N PHE A 197 9.87 20.28 4.31
CA PHE A 197 10.61 20.39 3.04
C PHE A 197 10.30 21.68 2.28
N SER A 198 9.08 22.21 2.37
CA SER A 198 8.76 23.49 1.73
C SER A 198 9.48 24.67 2.38
N LEU A 199 9.64 24.66 3.71
CA LEU A 199 10.44 25.66 4.42
C LEU A 199 11.93 25.54 4.09
N GLU A 200 12.47 24.33 4.00
CA GLU A 200 13.88 24.12 3.61
C GLU A 200 14.18 24.61 2.20
N ILE A 201 13.31 24.29 1.23
CA ILE A 201 13.44 24.79 -0.16
C ILE A 201 13.41 26.32 -0.17
N ALA A 202 12.42 26.94 0.49
CA ALA A 202 12.31 28.39 0.55
C ALA A 202 13.52 29.07 1.22
N ASN A 203 14.14 28.41 2.21
CA ASN A 203 15.36 28.92 2.84
C ASN A 203 16.57 28.81 1.91
N ILE A 204 16.69 27.73 1.13
CA ILE A 204 17.74 27.58 0.12
C ILE A 204 17.58 28.62 -0.98
N ASP A 205 16.36 28.87 -1.46
CA ASP A 205 16.09 29.89 -2.48
C ASP A 205 16.50 31.28 -2.00
N LYS A 206 16.19 31.61 -0.74
CA LYS A 206 16.65 32.86 -0.11
C LYS A 206 18.17 32.93 -0.06
N GLN A 207 18.86 31.87 0.36
CA GLN A 207 20.32 31.83 0.41
C GLN A 207 20.96 31.97 -0.98
N ILE A 208 20.37 31.35 -2.00
CA ILE A 208 20.81 31.49 -3.39
C ILE A 208 20.66 32.95 -3.84
N SER A 209 19.51 33.58 -3.56
CA SER A 209 19.25 34.97 -3.94
C SER A 209 20.17 36.00 -3.27
N LEU A 210 20.60 35.72 -2.03
CA LEU A 210 21.51 36.56 -1.25
C LEU A 210 22.99 36.33 -1.59
N SER A 211 23.32 35.27 -2.32
CA SER A 211 24.70 34.91 -2.64
C SER A 211 25.27 35.70 -3.83
N ASN A 212 26.43 36.32 -3.62
CA ASN A 212 27.11 37.12 -4.64
C ASN A 212 27.58 36.25 -5.83
N ASN A 213 27.87 36.88 -6.98
CA ASN A 213 28.27 36.15 -8.19
C ASN A 213 29.62 35.43 -8.10
N ASP A 214 30.45 35.78 -7.11
CA ASP A 214 31.76 35.16 -6.89
C ASP A 214 31.67 33.83 -6.13
N ASP A 215 30.54 33.55 -5.48
CA ASP A 215 30.32 32.34 -4.68
C ASP A 215 29.81 31.17 -5.53
N ARG A 216 30.45 30.91 -6.67
CA ARG A 216 30.06 29.84 -7.60
C ARG A 216 30.00 28.46 -6.94
N LYS A 217 30.95 28.15 -6.04
CA LYS A 217 30.96 26.88 -5.29
C LYS A 217 29.77 26.77 -4.34
N LEU A 218 29.45 27.85 -3.61
CA LEU A 218 28.31 27.89 -2.69
C LEU A 218 26.99 27.72 -3.45
N LYS A 219 26.80 28.45 -4.55
CA LYS A 219 25.63 28.32 -5.43
C LYS A 219 25.47 26.88 -5.92
N GLN A 220 26.55 26.25 -6.36
CA GLN A 220 26.53 24.85 -6.81
C GLN A 220 26.14 23.89 -5.67
N THR A 221 26.66 24.06 -4.46
CA THR A 221 26.29 23.25 -3.29
C THR A 221 24.83 23.43 -2.89
N LEU A 222 24.31 24.66 -2.93
CA LEU A 222 22.92 24.97 -2.63
C LEU A 222 21.96 24.34 -3.65
N THR A 223 22.24 24.46 -4.95
CA THR A 223 21.43 23.82 -6.00
C THR A 223 21.42 22.30 -5.90
N LEU A 224 22.55 21.66 -5.53
CA LEU A 224 22.58 20.22 -5.29
C LEU A 224 21.73 19.82 -4.08
N SER A 225 21.77 20.63 -3.02
CA SER A 225 20.97 20.41 -1.81
C SER A 225 19.47 20.56 -2.09
N GLU A 226 19.09 21.58 -2.85
CA GLU A 226 17.71 21.81 -3.31
C GLU A 226 17.19 20.60 -4.11
N LYS A 227 17.97 20.11 -5.09
CA LYS A 227 17.61 18.92 -5.89
C LYS A 227 17.41 17.69 -5.02
N ARG A 228 18.28 17.49 -4.03
CA ARG A 228 18.16 16.38 -3.08
C ARG A 228 16.86 16.50 -2.28
N ILE A 229 16.61 17.66 -1.68
CA ILE A 229 15.40 17.90 -0.87
C ILE A 229 14.13 17.76 -1.71
N SER A 230 14.12 18.28 -2.93
CA SER A 230 13.01 18.15 -3.88
C SER A 230 12.72 16.67 -4.21
N SER A 231 13.78 15.86 -4.38
CA SER A 231 13.64 14.42 -4.58
C SER A 231 12.99 13.74 -3.37
N PHE A 232 13.45 14.04 -2.15
CA PHE A 232 12.82 13.54 -0.91
C PHE A 232 11.34 13.95 -0.82
N LYS A 233 11.03 15.24 -1.04
CA LYS A 233 9.66 15.77 -1.01
C LYS A 233 8.75 15.03 -2.00
N ARG A 234 9.24 14.78 -3.21
CA ARG A 234 8.51 14.03 -4.24
C ARG A 234 8.24 12.58 -3.82
N GLU A 235 9.25 11.88 -3.30
CA GLU A 235 9.09 10.49 -2.86
C GLU A 235 8.10 10.36 -1.69
N PHE A 236 8.13 11.29 -0.74
CA PHE A 236 7.11 11.34 0.31
C PHE A 236 5.70 11.58 -0.22
N LYS A 237 5.56 12.42 -1.26
CA LYS A 237 4.26 12.66 -1.90
C LYS A 237 3.74 11.41 -2.62
N LEU A 238 4.62 10.68 -3.31
CA LEU A 238 4.27 9.41 -3.93
C LEU A 238 3.85 8.38 -2.88
N LEU A 239 4.59 8.26 -1.77
CA LEU A 239 4.24 7.39 -0.67
C LEU A 239 2.87 7.76 -0.06
N GLU A 240 2.59 9.04 0.14
CA GLU A 240 1.30 9.53 0.62
C GLU A 240 0.15 9.09 -0.31
N TYR A 241 0.31 9.27 -1.64
CA TYR A 241 -0.69 8.83 -2.61
C TYR A 241 -0.88 7.32 -2.63
N SER A 242 0.20 6.54 -2.61
CA SER A 242 0.14 5.07 -2.56
C SER A 242 -0.54 4.59 -1.27
N TYR A 243 -0.24 5.22 -0.14
CA TYR A 243 -0.85 4.90 1.15
C TYR A 243 -2.35 5.25 1.19
N CYS A 244 -2.72 6.46 0.75
CA CYS A 244 -4.14 6.87 0.66
C CYS A 244 -4.93 5.96 -0.29
N SER A 245 -4.35 5.58 -1.43
CA SER A 245 -4.97 4.64 -2.36
C SER A 245 -5.11 3.24 -1.75
N ALA A 246 -4.11 2.79 -0.99
CA ALA A 246 -4.14 1.50 -0.32
C ALA A 246 -5.22 1.42 0.77
N ARG A 247 -5.47 2.50 1.51
CA ARG A 247 -6.54 2.57 2.53
C ARG A 247 -7.92 2.27 1.96
N LEU A 248 -8.20 2.69 0.72
CA LEU A 248 -9.49 2.44 0.06
C LEU A 248 -9.79 0.94 -0.13
N PHE A 249 -8.78 0.05 -0.10
CA PHE A 249 -9.03 -1.39 -0.17
C PHE A 249 -9.59 -1.99 1.11
N PHE A 250 -9.48 -1.25 2.22
CA PHE A 250 -9.82 -1.72 3.55
C PHE A 250 -11.02 -0.97 4.15
N GLN A 251 -11.28 0.26 3.70
CA GLN A 251 -12.46 1.03 4.08
C GLN A 251 -13.73 0.38 3.49
N THR A 252 -14.55 -0.23 4.35
CA THR A 252 -15.92 -0.67 4.04
C THR A 252 -16.85 -0.36 5.21
#